data_AF-A0A377BRS8-F1
#
_entry.id   AF-A0A377BRS8-F1
#
_cell.length_a   1.000
_cell.length_b   1.000
_cell.length_c   1.000
_cell.angle_alpha   90.00
_cell.angle_beta   90.00
_cell.angle_gamma   90.00
#
_symmetry.space_group_name_H-M   'P 1'
#
loop_
_entity.id
_entity.type
_entity.pdbx_description
1 polymer ?
#
loop_
_entity_poly.entity_id
_entity_poly.type
_entity_poly.pdbx_seq_one_letter_code
_entity_poly.pdbx_strand_id
1 'polypeptide(L)' 'MSELKISPELLQISPEVQDALKNKKPVVALESTIISHGMPFPQMPRPQLK' A
#
# COMPACT_ATOMS: atom_id res chain seq x y z
N MET A 1 15.79 -16.03 18.93
CA MET A 1 15.79 -14.95 17.92
C MET A 1 15.25 -13.72 18.62
N SER A 2 16.06 -12.67 18.74
CA SER A 2 15.67 -11.43 19.41
C SER A 2 14.55 -10.74 18.64
N GLU A 3 13.48 -10.36 19.34
CA GLU A 3 12.41 -9.52 18.79
C GLU A 3 12.98 -8.13 18.47
N LEU A 4 13.05 -7.80 17.19
CA LEU A 4 13.26 -6.42 16.75
C LEU A 4 11.92 -5.70 16.83
N LYS A 5 11.71 -4.93 17.90
CA LYS A 5 10.56 -4.03 18.04
C LYS A 5 10.90 -2.67 17.44
N ILE A 6 10.15 -2.28 16.43
CA ILE A 6 10.22 -0.97 15.77
C ILE A 6 9.17 -0.06 16.41
N SER A 7 9.50 1.21 16.64
CA SER A 7 8.56 2.18 17.21
C SER A 7 7.36 2.43 16.28
N PRO A 8 6.13 2.54 16.81
CA PRO A 8 4.92 2.75 16.00
C PRO A 8 4.88 4.10 15.28
N GLU A 9 5.68 5.07 15.72
CA GLU A 9 5.87 6.35 15.04
C GLU A 9 6.59 6.19 13.69
N LEU A 10 7.44 5.16 13.56
CA LEU A 10 8.24 4.92 12.36
C LEU A 10 7.59 3.91 11.40
N LEU A 11 6.84 2.94 11.93
CA LEU A 11 6.19 1.90 11.15
C LEU A 11 4.75 1.69 11.59
N GLN A 12 3.83 2.00 10.68
CA GLN A 12 2.40 1.76 10.86
C GLN A 12 1.95 0.69 9.87
N ILE A 13 1.41 -0.41 10.39
CA ILE A 13 0.86 -1.51 9.59
C ILE A 13 -0.66 -1.43 9.67
N SER A 14 -1.36 -1.45 8.54
CA SER A 14 -2.83 -1.38 8.53
C SER A 14 -3.45 -2.57 9.26
N PRO A 15 -4.66 -2.43 9.84
CA PRO A 15 -5.33 -3.54 10.55
C PRO A 15 -5.52 -4.79 9.68
N GLU A 16 -5.81 -4.61 8.39
CA GLU A 16 -5.98 -5.70 7.42
C GLU A 16 -4.68 -6.49 7.21
N VAL A 17 -3.56 -5.80 7.03
CA VAL A 17 -2.25 -6.45 6.85
C VAL A 17 -1.82 -7.15 8.14
N GLN A 18 -2.08 -6.55 9.30
CA GLN A 18 -1.84 -7.21 10.60
C GLN A 18 -2.65 -8.51 10.75
N ASP A 19 -3.93 -8.51 10.37
CA ASP A 19 -4.75 -9.72 10.37
C ASP A 19 -4.22 -10.78 9.39
N ALA A 20 -3.85 -10.36 8.18
CA ALA A 20 -3.29 -11.25 7.18
C ALA A 20 -2.01 -11.94 7.66
N LEU A 21 -1.09 -11.19 8.26
CA LEU A 21 0.15 -11.73 8.84
C LEU A 21 -0.12 -12.70 10.00
N LYS A 22 -1.04 -12.36 10.91
CA LYS A 22 -1.44 -13.24 12.03
C LYS A 22 -2.03 -14.57 11.55
N ASN A 23 -2.85 -14.51 10.51
CA ASN A 23 -3.52 -15.67 9.92
C ASN A 23 -2.69 -16.38 8.84
N LYS A 24 -1.43 -15.98 8.63
CA LYS A 24 -0.54 -16.51 7.57
C LYS A 24 -1.16 -16.44 6.17
N LYS A 25 -2.01 -15.44 5.93
CA LYS A 25 -2.54 -15.13 4.60
C LYS A 25 -1.40 -14.54 3.75
N PRO A 26 -1.35 -14.82 2.44
CA PRO A 26 -0.35 -14.23 1.56
C PRO A 26 -0.58 -12.71 1.47
N VAL A 27 0.51 -11.95 1.55
CA VAL A 27 0.53 -10.48 1.41
C VAL A 27 1.53 -10.12 0.33
N VAL A 28 1.14 -9.23 -0.59
CA VAL A 28 2.02 -8.71 -1.64
C VAL A 28 2.29 -7.24 -1.34
N ALA A 29 3.58 -6.89 -1.22
CA ALA A 29 3.99 -5.51 -1.09
C ALA A 29 4.00 -4.83 -2.47
N LEU A 30 3.54 -3.59 -2.53
CA LEU A 30 3.61 -2.75 -3.74
C LEU A 30 4.48 -1.52 -3.44
N GLU A 31 5.27 -1.12 -4.43
CA GLU A 31 6.10 0.09 -4.34
C GLU A 31 5.30 1.34 -4.73
N SER A 32 5.27 2.33 -3.84
CA SER A 32 4.54 3.59 -4.08
C SER A 32 5.17 4.45 -5.19
N THR A 33 6.49 4.35 -5.43
CA THR A 33 7.18 5.10 -6.50
C THR A 33 6.56 4.83 -7.87
N ILE A 34 6.19 3.58 -8.13
CA ILE A 34 5.51 3.15 -9.36
C ILE A 34 4.11 3.78 -9.44
N ILE A 35 3.42 3.93 -8.31
CA ILE A 35 2.08 4.54 -8.25
C ILE A 35 2.14 6.04 -8.53
N SER A 36 3.13 6.74 -8.01
CA SER A 36 3.24 8.19 -8.13
C SER A 36 3.82 8.69 -9.45
N HIS A 37 4.80 7.96 -10.02
CA HIS A 37 5.54 8.43 -11.21
C HIS A 37 5.56 7.42 -12.36
N GLY A 38 5.15 6.18 -12.11
CA GLY A 38 5.16 5.10 -13.10
C GLY A 38 3.82 4.87 -13.80
N MET A 39 2.72 5.41 -13.27
CA MET A 39 1.39 5.30 -13.88
C MET A 39 0.92 6.64 -14.44
N PRO A 40 0.34 6.66 -15.66
CA PRO A 40 -0.28 7.87 -16.18
C PRO A 40 -1.40 8.33 -15.25
N PHE A 41 -1.41 9.62 -14.92
CA PHE A 41 -2.48 10.21 -14.11
C PHE A 41 -3.84 9.91 -14.75
N PRO A 42 -4.88 9.55 -13.96
CA PRO A 42 -6.19 9.25 -14.50
C PRO A 42 -6.72 10.45 -15.29
N GLN A 43 -6.83 10.28 -16.61
CA GLN A 43 -7.47 11.28 -17.45
C GLN A 43 -8.98 11.24 -17.14
N MET A 44 -9.47 12.30 -16.52
CA MET A 44 -10.91 12.53 -16.40
C MET A 44 -11.52 12.49 -17.80
N PRO A 45 -12.59 11.71 -18.07
CA PRO A 45 -13.22 11.71 -19.38
C PRO A 45 -13.75 13.13 -19.62
N ARG A 46 -13.14 13.84 -20.57
CA ARG A 46 -13.65 15.14 -21.02
C ARG A 46 -15.07 14.89 -21.54
N PRO A 47 -16.10 15.59 -21.04
CA PRO A 47 -17.43 15.48 -21.62
C PRO A 47 -17.31 15.98 -23.07
N GLN A 48 -17.54 15.07 -24.02
CA GLN A 48 -17.68 15.44 -25.42
C GLN A 48 -19.00 16.21 -25.55
N LEU A 49 -18.91 17.54 -25.49
CA LEU A 49 -19.98 18.42 -25.93
C LEU A 49 -20.26 18.07 -27.40
N LYS A 50 -21.43 17.45 -27.64
CA LYS A 50 -22.04 17.38 -28.96
C LYS A 50 -22.64 18.73 -29.32
#